data_AF-A0A6C2YQT9-F1
#
_entry.id   AF-A0A6C2YQT9-F1
#
_cell.length_a   1.000
_cell.length_b   1.000
_cell.length_c   1.000
_cell.angle_alpha   90.00
_cell.angle_beta   90.00
_cell.angle_gamma   90.00
#
_symmetry.space_group_name_H-M   'P 1'
#
loop_
_entity.id
_entity.type
_entity.pdbx_description
1 polymer ?
#
loop_
_entity_poly.entity_id
_entity_poly.type
_entity_poly.pdbx_seq_one_letter_code
_entity_poly.pdbx_strand_id
1 'polypeptide(L)'
;MAGLTSGNYHLDFNIYPIDDPVHDGWHNYSVQIINRATGDEAHLVATSDNPLFMNCSIMPEVPLLCAGIREIADTGGEMAFQPMDEKDFTMKVRADGVGYVIQLTWDNCPRTVSLGWPTGVHVSKQQLLEFTEQLMTEYLAIVD
;
A
#
# COMPACT_ATOMS: atom_id res chain seq x y z
N MET A 1 2.40 -11.41 -2.82
CA MET A 1 1.34 -10.41 -2.84
C MET A 1 0.79 -10.25 -1.44
N ALA A 2 1.11 -9.13 -0.79
CA ALA A 2 0.54 -8.78 0.50
C ALA A 2 -0.87 -8.23 0.29
N GLY A 3 -1.86 -8.88 0.92
CA GLY A 3 -3.27 -8.57 0.72
C GLY A 3 -3.96 -8.15 2.02
N LEU A 4 -4.91 -7.21 1.93
CA LEU A 4 -5.71 -6.74 3.05
C LEU A 4 -7.19 -6.74 2.65
N THR A 5 -8.02 -7.45 3.41
CA THR A 5 -9.45 -7.64 3.07
C THR A 5 -10.36 -7.10 4.17
N SER A 6 -11.45 -6.42 3.78
CA SER A 6 -12.56 -6.14 4.68
C SER A 6 -13.90 -6.14 3.96
N GLY A 7 -14.82 -6.96 4.47
CA GLY A 7 -16.14 -7.12 3.88
C GLY A 7 -16.01 -7.43 2.39
N ASN A 8 -16.37 -6.47 1.54
CA ASN A 8 -16.32 -6.59 0.10
C ASN A 8 -15.02 -6.07 -0.53
N TYR A 9 -14.19 -5.32 0.19
CA TYR A 9 -12.99 -4.69 -0.36
C TYR A 9 -11.74 -5.52 -0.11
N HIS A 10 -10.86 -5.54 -1.10
CA HIS A 10 -9.56 -6.19 -1.06
C HIS A 10 -8.51 -5.22 -1.62
N LEU A 11 -7.45 -4.97 -0.86
CA LEU A 11 -6.29 -4.18 -1.27
C LEU A 11 -5.12 -5.13 -1.43
N ASP A 12 -4.46 -5.12 -2.58
CA ASP A 12 -3.20 -5.81 -2.78
C ASP A 12 -2.06 -4.83 -3.03
N PHE A 13 -0.93 -5.13 -2.40
CA PHE A 13 0.33 -4.43 -2.56
C PHE A 13 1.40 -5.43 -3.01
N ASN A 14 2.02 -5.16 -4.16
CA ASN A 14 3.08 -5.99 -4.71
C ASN A 14 4.37 -5.23 -4.89
N ILE A 15 5.49 -5.93 -4.70
CA ILE A 15 6.84 -5.45 -4.92
C ILE A 15 7.52 -6.43 -5.86
N TYR A 16 8.27 -5.92 -6.83
CA TYR A 16 8.96 -6.70 -7.84
C TYR A 16 10.42 -6.24 -7.97
N PRO A 17 11.40 -7.18 -8.05
CA PRO A 17 12.79 -6.82 -8.31
C PRO A 17 12.94 -6.13 -9.67
N ILE A 18 14.02 -5.37 -9.81
CA ILE A 18 14.41 -4.75 -11.09
C ILE A 18 15.73 -5.38 -11.53
N ASP A 19 15.69 -6.05 -12.69
CA ASP A 19 16.87 -6.66 -13.32
C ASP A 19 17.69 -5.61 -14.12
N ASP A 20 17.93 -4.43 -13.55
CA ASP A 20 18.69 -3.34 -14.17
C ASP A 20 19.67 -2.71 -13.16
N PRO A 21 21.00 -2.83 -13.38
CA PRO A 21 22.01 -2.22 -12.53
C PRO A 21 21.90 -0.71 -12.37
N VAL A 22 21.25 -0.01 -13.30
CA VAL A 22 21.01 1.44 -13.20
C VAL A 22 20.05 1.78 -12.07
N HIS A 23 19.18 0.83 -11.71
CA HIS A 23 18.17 0.95 -10.67
C HIS A 23 18.55 0.15 -9.41
N ASP A 24 19.85 -0.10 -9.20
CA ASP A 24 20.33 -0.76 -7.99
C ASP A 24 19.86 -0.01 -6.74
N GLY A 25 19.12 -0.71 -5.87
CA GLY A 25 18.46 -0.13 -4.70
C GLY A 25 17.01 0.35 -4.88
N TRP A 26 16.39 0.09 -6.03
CA TRP A 26 14.97 0.35 -6.29
C TRP A 26 14.20 -0.93 -6.65
N HIS A 27 12.90 -0.94 -6.35
CA HIS A 27 11.97 -2.01 -6.75
C HIS A 27 10.74 -1.44 -7.44
N ASN A 28 10.20 -2.17 -8.41
CA ASN A 28 8.90 -1.86 -8.98
C ASN A 28 7.79 -2.21 -7.98
N TYR A 29 6.68 -1.50 -8.01
CA TYR A 29 5.52 -1.85 -7.19
C TYR A 29 4.20 -1.69 -7.92
N SER A 30 3.17 -2.39 -7.44
CA SER A 30 1.79 -2.20 -7.91
C SER A 30 0.83 -2.18 -6.73
N VAL A 31 -0.19 -1.33 -6.81
CA VAL A 31 -1.28 -1.29 -5.84
C VAL A 31 -2.60 -1.48 -6.59
N GLN A 32 -3.45 -2.39 -6.10
CA GLN A 32 -4.78 -2.60 -6.64
C GLN A 32 -5.83 -2.70 -5.53
N ILE A 33 -7.03 -2.23 -5.83
CA ILE A 33 -8.20 -2.37 -4.95
C ILE A 33 -9.30 -3.06 -5.74
N ILE A 34 -9.95 -4.04 -5.12
CA ILE A 34 -11.03 -4.83 -5.72
C ILE A 34 -12.26 -4.77 -4.80
N ASN A 35 -13.43 -4.42 -5.34
CA ASN A 35 -14.72 -4.60 -4.67
C ASN A 35 -15.35 -5.92 -5.13
N ARG A 36 -15.23 -6.94 -4.29
CA ARG A 36 -15.74 -8.30 -4.53
C ARG A 36 -17.27 -8.38 -4.63
N ALA A 37 -18.02 -7.39 -4.17
CA ALA A 37 -19.47 -7.39 -4.31
C ALA A 37 -19.94 -6.92 -5.70
N THR A 38 -19.22 -6.01 -6.34
CA THR A 38 -19.56 -5.49 -7.67
C THR A 38 -18.69 -6.07 -8.78
N GLY A 39 -17.50 -6.57 -8.43
CA GLY A 39 -16.47 -6.99 -9.38
C GLY A 39 -15.61 -5.83 -9.91
N ASP A 40 -15.83 -4.60 -9.43
CA ASP A 40 -15.06 -3.43 -9.84
C ASP A 40 -13.63 -3.50 -9.28
N GLU A 41 -12.65 -3.07 -10.08
CA GLU A 41 -11.23 -3.00 -9.70
C GLU A 41 -10.59 -1.67 -10.15
N ALA A 42 -9.62 -1.19 -9.37
CA ALA A 42 -8.79 -0.04 -9.72
C ALA A 42 -7.33 -0.36 -9.44
N HIS A 43 -6.46 0.11 -10.34
CA HIS A 43 -5.01 -0.06 -10.27
C HIS A 43 -4.33 1.29 -10.21
N LEU A 44 -3.31 1.41 -9.38
CA LEU A 44 -2.46 2.59 -9.37
C LEU A 44 -1.76 2.70 -10.72
N VAL A 45 -1.86 3.87 -11.33
CA VAL A 45 -1.20 4.22 -12.59
C VAL A 45 -0.18 5.30 -12.29
N ALA A 46 1.03 5.14 -12.84
CA ALA A 46 2.09 6.13 -12.73
C ALA A 46 1.62 7.50 -13.24
N THR A 47 2.08 8.56 -12.56
CA THR A 47 1.80 9.92 -13.02
C THR A 47 2.69 10.33 -14.18
N SER A 48 3.89 9.76 -14.28
CA SER A 48 4.80 9.91 -15.41
C SER A 48 4.78 8.72 -16.37
N ASP A 49 5.63 8.79 -17.41
CA ASP A 49 5.89 7.68 -18.34
C ASP A 49 6.82 6.60 -17.74
N ASN A 50 7.27 6.77 -16.49
CA ASN A 50 8.15 5.82 -15.81
C ASN A 50 7.36 4.75 -15.04
N PRO A 51 7.94 3.56 -14.83
CA PRO A 51 7.42 2.61 -13.87
C PRO A 51 7.40 3.18 -12.45
N LEU A 52 6.52 2.63 -11.61
CA LEU A 52 6.40 3.00 -10.21
C LEU A 52 7.53 2.38 -9.38
N PHE A 53 8.39 3.21 -8.78
CA PHE A 53 9.52 2.74 -7.97
C PHE A 53 9.36 2.98 -6.46
N MET A 54 9.89 2.06 -5.66
CA MET A 54 10.12 2.25 -4.23
C MET A 54 11.61 2.12 -3.90
N ASN A 55 12.09 2.95 -2.99
CA ASN A 55 13.46 2.90 -2.49
C ASN A 55 13.61 1.74 -1.49
N CYS A 56 14.64 0.94 -1.69
CA CYS A 56 14.91 -0.25 -0.88
C CYS A 56 16.32 -0.25 -0.28
N SER A 57 17.13 0.78 -0.53
CA SER A 57 18.56 0.82 -0.16
C SER A 57 18.92 1.97 0.77
N ILE A 58 18.54 3.21 0.44
CA ILE A 58 18.95 4.41 1.21
C ILE A 58 17.98 4.67 2.36
N MET A 59 16.68 4.62 2.05
CA MET A 59 15.61 4.83 3.01
C MET A 59 14.52 3.81 2.66
N PRO A 60 14.64 2.56 3.14
CA PRO A 60 13.81 1.47 2.68
C PRO A 60 12.34 1.73 3.07
N GLU A 61 11.52 1.99 2.06
CA GLU A 61 10.17 2.53 2.25
C GLU A 61 9.20 1.51 2.84
N VAL A 62 9.41 0.23 2.49
CA VAL A 62 8.56 -0.86 2.96
C VAL A 62 8.71 -1.10 4.47
N PRO A 63 9.94 -1.21 5.03
CA PRO A 63 10.13 -1.20 6.48
C PRO A 63 9.51 0.01 7.18
N LEU A 64 9.61 1.21 6.59
CA LEU A 64 9.02 2.43 7.17
C LEU A 64 7.49 2.37 7.20
N LEU A 65 6.87 1.95 6.10
CA LEU A 65 5.43 1.71 6.03
C LEU A 65 4.98 0.69 7.07
N CYS A 66 5.65 -0.47 7.15
CA CYS A 66 5.34 -1.52 8.10
C CYS A 66 5.51 -1.06 9.56
N ALA A 67 6.56 -0.30 9.86
CA ALA A 67 6.79 0.25 11.20
C ALA A 67 5.69 1.24 11.60
N GLY A 68 5.34 2.17 10.70
CA GLY A 68 4.26 3.13 10.94
C GLY A 68 2.91 2.44 11.17
N ILE A 69 2.58 1.42 10.37
CA ILE A 69 1.33 0.67 10.56
C ILE A 69 1.32 -0.03 11.92
N ARG A 70 2.43 -0.65 12.35
CA ARG A 70 2.52 -1.32 13.65
C ARG A 70 2.38 -0.33 14.81
N GLU A 71 3.01 0.83 14.71
CA GLU A 71 2.88 1.88 15.71
C GLU A 71 1.41 2.32 15.87
N ILE A 72 0.70 2.56 14.76
CA ILE A 72 -0.73 2.87 14.79
C ILE A 72 -1.56 1.70 15.33
N ALA A 73 -1.20 0.45 14.99
CA ALA A 73 -1.87 -0.73 15.51
C ALA A 73 -1.75 -0.86 17.04
N ASP A 74 -0.65 -0.41 17.63
CA ASP A 74 -0.40 -0.54 19.07
C ASP A 74 -0.83 0.67 19.89
N THR A 75 -0.61 1.86 19.37
CA THR A 75 -0.84 3.12 20.10
C THR A 75 -2.10 3.87 19.66
N GLY A 76 -2.70 3.47 18.54
CA GLY A 76 -3.77 4.22 17.89
C GLY A 76 -3.24 5.42 17.10
N GLY A 77 -4.12 6.36 16.75
CA GLY A 77 -3.75 7.58 16.02
C GLY A 77 -3.89 7.46 14.51
N GLU A 78 -3.08 8.22 13.77
CA GLU A 78 -3.05 8.23 12.31
C GLU A 78 -1.62 8.31 11.76
N MET A 79 -1.41 7.66 10.61
CA MET A 79 -0.21 7.81 9.80
C MET A 79 -0.55 8.11 8.35
N ALA A 80 0.40 8.70 7.64
CA ALA A 80 0.36 8.83 6.19
C ALA A 80 1.69 8.35 5.60
N PHE A 81 1.62 7.58 4.53
CA PHE A 81 2.75 7.11 3.74
C PHE A 81 2.59 7.60 2.29
N GLN A 82 3.69 8.06 1.72
CA GLN A 82 3.81 8.45 0.32
C GLN A 82 5.17 7.94 -0.18
N PRO A 83 5.23 7.28 -1.35
CA PRO A 83 6.50 6.95 -1.98
C PRO A 83 7.31 8.20 -2.28
N MET A 84 8.63 8.10 -2.17
CA MET A 84 9.58 9.19 -2.33
C MET A 84 9.73 9.62 -3.77
N ASP A 85 9.62 8.68 -4.72
CA ASP A 85 9.92 8.90 -6.14
C ASP A 85 8.96 9.93 -6.77
N GLU A 86 7.71 9.54 -7.01
CA GLU A 86 6.74 10.41 -7.70
C GLU A 86 5.56 10.84 -6.81
N LYS A 87 5.46 10.32 -5.58
CA LYS A 87 4.33 10.56 -4.65
C LYS A 87 2.97 10.22 -5.28
N ASP A 88 2.92 9.25 -6.20
CA ASP A 88 1.72 8.90 -6.98
C ASP A 88 0.52 8.50 -6.13
N PHE A 89 0.80 8.04 -4.90
CA PHE A 89 -0.24 7.77 -3.92
C PHE A 89 0.10 8.24 -2.52
N THR A 90 -0.97 8.45 -1.76
CA THR A 90 -0.95 8.52 -0.31
C THR A 90 -1.74 7.37 0.29
N MET A 91 -1.13 6.59 1.18
CA MET A 91 -1.83 5.67 2.07
C MET A 91 -1.95 6.31 3.45
N LYS A 92 -3.16 6.42 3.97
CA LYS A 92 -3.45 6.84 5.34
C LYS A 92 -4.02 5.66 6.11
N VAL A 93 -3.52 5.45 7.32
CA VAL A 93 -4.06 4.46 8.25
C VAL A 93 -4.46 5.20 9.52
N ARG A 94 -5.71 5.05 9.95
CA ARG A 94 -6.24 5.74 11.13
C ARG A 94 -7.05 4.81 12.01
N ALA A 95 -6.86 4.87 13.32
CA ALA A 95 -7.74 4.22 14.29
C ALA A 95 -9.08 4.96 14.40
N ASP A 96 -10.20 4.24 14.37
CA ASP A 96 -11.56 4.84 14.42
C ASP A 96 -12.37 4.47 15.68
N GLY A 97 -11.74 3.78 16.64
CA GLY A 97 -12.35 3.30 17.88
C GLY A 97 -12.99 1.91 17.80
N VAL A 98 -13.26 1.40 16.59
CA VAL A 98 -13.74 0.02 16.36
C VAL A 98 -12.65 -0.86 15.75
N GLY A 99 -11.80 -0.26 14.91
CA GLY A 99 -10.64 -0.88 14.30
C GLY A 99 -9.80 0.20 13.63
N TYR A 100 -9.49 -0.03 12.35
CA TYR A 100 -8.67 0.88 11.56
C TYR A 100 -9.34 1.15 10.22
N VAL A 101 -9.11 2.33 9.67
CA VAL A 101 -9.48 2.67 8.31
C VAL A 101 -8.21 2.87 7.51
N ILE A 102 -8.08 2.14 6.41
CA ILE A 102 -7.07 2.40 5.40
C ILE A 102 -7.70 3.19 4.27
N GLN A 103 -7.20 4.40 4.07
CA GLN A 103 -7.56 5.24 2.94
C GLN A 103 -6.37 5.30 2.01
N LEU A 104 -6.61 5.04 0.72
CA LEU A 104 -5.64 5.31 -0.32
C LEU A 104 -6.13 6.52 -1.13
N THR A 105 -5.22 7.25 -1.75
CA THR A 105 -5.53 8.37 -2.64
C THR A 105 -4.46 8.42 -3.70
N TRP A 106 -4.84 8.41 -4.98
CA TRP A 106 -3.92 8.44 -6.13
C TRP A 106 -4.15 9.70 -6.94
N ASP A 107 -3.07 10.23 -7.50
CA ASP A 107 -3.14 11.47 -8.29
C ASP A 107 -3.80 11.24 -9.65
N ASN A 108 -3.54 10.09 -10.29
CA ASN A 108 -4.09 9.70 -11.60
C ASN A 108 -5.05 8.50 -11.53
N CYS A 109 -6.09 8.58 -10.70
CA CYS A 109 -7.16 7.59 -10.72
C CYS A 109 -8.12 7.84 -11.90
N PRO A 110 -8.44 6.82 -12.74
CA PRO A 110 -9.55 6.93 -13.68
C PRO A 110 -10.83 7.27 -12.91
N ARG A 111 -11.33 8.49 -13.11
CA ARG A 111 -12.46 9.09 -12.34
C ARG A 111 -13.73 8.23 -12.32
N THR A 112 -13.82 7.22 -13.17
CA THR A 112 -14.95 6.32 -13.32
C THR A 112 -15.03 5.23 -12.24
N VAL A 113 -13.99 5.00 -11.44
CA VAL A 113 -13.97 3.89 -10.47
C VAL A 113 -13.88 4.42 -9.03
N SER A 114 -15.04 4.67 -8.41
CA SER A 114 -15.14 5.03 -6.98
C SER A 114 -15.26 3.76 -6.12
N LEU A 115 -14.13 3.10 -5.86
CA LEU A 115 -14.06 1.87 -5.05
C LEU A 115 -14.02 2.14 -3.54
N GLY A 116 -15.01 2.88 -3.03
CA GLY A 116 -15.05 3.22 -1.59
C GLY A 116 -14.12 4.37 -1.19
N TRP A 117 -13.63 5.13 -2.18
CA TRP A 117 -12.84 6.33 -1.96
C TRP A 117 -13.67 7.61 -2.06
N PRO A 118 -13.41 8.62 -1.19
CA PRO A 118 -12.28 8.74 -0.24
C PRO A 118 -12.54 8.13 1.16
N THR A 119 -13.65 7.44 1.38
CA THR A 119 -14.08 7.00 2.72
C THR A 119 -13.21 5.93 3.40
N GLY A 120 -12.44 5.15 2.62
CA GLY A 120 -11.48 4.17 3.14
C GLY A 120 -12.09 2.80 3.47
N VAL A 121 -11.21 1.82 3.70
CA VAL A 121 -11.54 0.41 3.98
C VAL A 121 -11.35 0.14 5.47
N HIS A 122 -12.41 -0.28 6.17
CA HIS A 122 -12.35 -0.59 7.61
C HIS A 122 -11.75 -1.96 7.86
N VAL A 123 -10.65 -2.12 8.58
CA VAL A 123 -10.02 -3.41 8.86
C VAL A 123 -9.83 -3.64 10.35
N SER A 124 -9.77 -4.91 10.76
CA SER A 124 -9.42 -5.27 12.12
C SER A 124 -7.93 -5.09 12.38
N LYS A 125 -7.54 -4.97 13.66
CA LYS A 125 -6.11 -4.95 14.06
C LYS A 125 -5.36 -6.16 13.49
N GLN A 126 -5.96 -7.35 13.58
CA GLN A 126 -5.34 -8.59 13.14
C GLN A 126 -5.06 -8.56 11.63
N GLN A 127 -6.03 -8.16 10.81
CA GLN A 127 -5.86 -8.06 9.36
C GLN A 127 -4.76 -7.07 8.98
N LEU A 128 -4.70 -5.94 9.68
CA LEU A 128 -3.67 -4.94 9.50
C LEU A 128 -2.27 -5.50 9.80
N LEU A 129 -2.12 -6.23 10.91
CA LEU A 129 -0.84 -6.86 11.28
C LEU A 129 -0.44 -7.97 10.30
N GLU A 130 -1.36 -8.85 9.91
CA GLU A 130 -1.12 -9.91 8.91
C GLU A 130 -0.62 -9.32 7.58
N PHE A 131 -1.25 -8.22 7.12
CA PHE A 131 -0.79 -7.49 5.94
C PHE A 131 0.66 -6.99 6.10
N THR A 132 1.01 -6.38 7.25
CA THR A 132 2.38 -5.90 7.48
C THR A 132 3.41 -7.02 7.52
N GLU A 133 3.06 -8.17 8.09
CA GLU A 133 3.96 -9.31 8.19
C GLU A 133 4.22 -9.94 6.83
N GLN A 134 3.17 -10.10 6.01
CA GLN A 134 3.30 -10.59 4.63
C GLN A 134 4.14 -9.63 3.79
N LEU A 135 3.84 -8.33 3.83
CA LEU A 135 4.58 -7.32 3.07
C LEU A 135 6.07 -7.30 3.44
N MET A 136 6.38 -7.37 4.73
CA MET A 136 7.77 -7.43 5.20
C MET A 136 8.47 -8.73 4.79
N THR A 137 7.78 -9.87 4.86
CA THR A 137 8.33 -11.16 4.45
C THR A 137 8.66 -11.17 2.95
N GLU A 138 7.75 -10.65 2.12
CA GLU A 138 7.95 -10.54 0.68
C GLU A 138 9.09 -9.59 0.34
N TYR A 139 9.14 -8.44 1.02
CA TYR A 139 10.26 -7.51 0.86
C TYR A 139 11.60 -8.16 1.17
N LEU A 140 11.74 -8.81 2.33
CA LEU A 140 12.98 -9.48 2.74
C LEU A 140 13.40 -10.56 1.74
N ALA A 141 12.46 -11.31 1.18
CA ALA A 141 12.76 -12.32 0.17
C ALA A 141 13.28 -11.75 -1.17
N ILE A 142 13.09 -10.45 -1.43
CA ILE A 142 13.57 -9.77 -2.63
C ILE A 142 14.94 -9.12 -2.39
N VAL A 143 15.20 -8.61 -1.17
CA VAL A 143 16.48 -7.95 -0.84
C VAL A 143 17.57 -8.88 -0.30
N ASP A 144 17.23 -10.09 0.17
CA ASP A 144 18.20 -11.15 0.56
C ASP A 144 18.90 -11.80 -0.65
#